data_AF-A0A1H1ME95-F1
#
_entry.id   AF-A0A1H1ME95-F1
#
_cell.length_a   1.000
_cell.length_b   1.000
_cell.length_c   1.000
_cell.angle_alpha   90.00
_cell.angle_beta   90.00
_cell.angle_gamma   90.00
#
_symmetry.space_group_name_H-M   'P 1'
#
loop_
_entity.id
_entity.type
_entity.pdbx_description
1 polymer ?
#
loop_
_entity_poly.entity_id
_entity_poly.type
_entity_poly.pdbx_seq_one_letter_code
_entity_poly.pdbx_strand_id
1 'polypeptide(L)'
;MATSHAPNVRYTDAQIEELLLELNHEAVTAASLPTWAAASAVGVERLTATHSLVYIRLAERDSHDDRVVLMLLDGTWERAL
;
A
#
# COMPACT_ATOMS: atom_id res chain seq x y z
N MET A 1 28.22 8.78 14.65
CA MET A 1 27.27 8.68 13.53
C MET A 1 26.53 7.37 13.70
N ALA A 2 25.31 7.40 14.25
CA ALA A 2 24.51 6.21 14.44
C ALA A 2 23.72 5.97 13.14
N THR A 3 24.06 4.93 12.40
CA THR A 3 23.15 4.38 11.40
C THR A 3 22.01 3.73 12.16
N SER A 4 20.91 4.46 12.34
CA SER A 4 19.64 3.90 12.78
C SER A 4 19.18 2.92 11.70
N HIS A 5 19.53 1.64 11.88
CA HIS A 5 18.92 0.52 11.18
C HIS A 5 17.44 0.55 11.56
N ALA A 6 16.62 1.23 10.76
CA ALA A 6 15.18 1.17 10.92
C ALA A 6 14.79 -0.31 11.00
N PRO A 7 13.88 -0.72 11.90
CA PRO A 7 13.43 -2.10 11.91
C PRO A 7 12.99 -2.44 10.49
N ASN A 8 13.53 -3.52 9.92
CA ASN A 8 13.09 -4.08 8.65
C ASN A 8 11.64 -4.56 8.86
N VAL A 9 10.67 -3.65 8.90
CA VAL A 9 9.27 -3.97 9.12
C VAL A 9 8.75 -4.48 7.79
N ARG A 10 8.93 -5.77 7.57
CA ARG A 10 8.35 -6.44 6.42
C ARG A 10 6.86 -6.64 6.65
N TYR A 11 6.08 -6.39 5.62
CA TYR A 11 4.66 -6.75 5.64
C TYR A 11 4.51 -8.26 5.57
N THR A 12 3.83 -8.84 6.55
CA THR A 12 3.32 -10.21 6.45
C THR A 12 2.10 -10.24 5.54
N ASP A 13 1.78 -11.43 5.01
CA ASP A 13 0.60 -11.60 4.16
C ASP A 13 -0.69 -11.16 4.86
N ALA A 14 -0.85 -11.52 6.15
CA ALA A 14 -1.98 -11.08 6.97
C ALA A 14 -2.08 -9.55 7.09
N GLN A 15 -0.95 -8.85 7.25
CA GLN A 15 -0.94 -7.38 7.29
C GLN A 15 -1.29 -6.76 5.94
N ILE A 16 -0.91 -7.41 4.83
CA ILE A 16 -1.31 -6.97 3.49
C ILE A 16 -2.82 -7.17 3.31
N GLU A 17 -3.38 -8.29 3.78
CA GLU A 17 -4.82 -8.52 3.77
C GLU A 17 -5.59 -7.49 4.60
N GLU A 18 -5.12 -7.17 5.81
CA GLU A 18 -5.71 -6.10 6.64
C GLU A 18 -5.65 -4.74 5.95
N LEU A 19 -4.53 -4.42 5.30
CA LEU A 19 -4.36 -3.19 4.54
C LEU A 19 -5.30 -3.11 3.33
N LEU A 20 -5.50 -4.23 2.63
CA LEU A 20 -6.46 -4.32 1.54
C LEU A 20 -7.88 -4.14 2.05
N LEU A 21 -8.23 -4.69 3.21
CA LEU A 21 -9.53 -4.50 3.84
C LEU A 21 -9.78 -3.02 4.17
N GLU A 22 -8.80 -2.35 4.77
CA GLU A 22 -8.84 -0.91 5.09
C GLU A 22 -9.03 -0.07 3.82
N LEU A 23 -8.22 -0.33 2.79
CA LEU A 23 -8.33 0.36 1.50
C LEU A 23 -9.68 0.18 0.82
N ASN A 24 -10.24 -1.03 0.86
CA ASN A 24 -11.57 -1.33 0.33
C ASN A 24 -12.70 -0.67 1.14
N HIS A 25 -12.44 -0.23 2.38
CA HIS A 25 -13.43 0.46 3.20
C HIS A 25 -13.30 1.99 3.10
N GLU A 26 -12.08 2.51 3.08
CA GLU A 26 -11.80 3.94 3.22
C GLU A 26 -11.34 4.62 1.91
N ALA A 27 -10.73 3.86 1.00
CA ALA A 27 -10.08 4.37 -0.21
C ALA A 27 -10.64 3.75 -1.50
N VAL A 28 -11.96 3.52 -1.55
CA VAL A 28 -12.67 2.89 -2.69
C VAL A 28 -12.52 3.59 -4.04
N THR A 29 -11.99 4.82 -4.06
CA THR A 29 -11.71 5.56 -5.30
C THR A 29 -10.33 6.19 -5.27
N ALA A 30 -9.79 6.45 -6.46
CA ALA A 30 -8.54 7.18 -6.64
C ALA A 30 -8.52 8.55 -5.95
N ALA A 31 -9.67 9.21 -5.80
CA ALA A 31 -9.78 10.51 -5.16
C ALA A 31 -9.61 10.44 -3.63
N SER A 32 -9.97 9.31 -3.02
CA SER A 32 -9.87 9.09 -1.57
C SER A 32 -8.46 8.65 -1.12
N LEU A 33 -7.64 8.16 -2.06
CA LEU A 33 -6.30 7.65 -1.79
C LEU A 33 -5.34 8.64 -1.10
N PRO A 34 -5.24 9.91 -1.51
CA PRO A 34 -4.35 10.86 -0.83
C PRO A 34 -4.76 11.08 0.64
N THR A 35 -6.06 11.11 0.91
CA THR A 35 -6.61 11.24 2.27
C THR A 35 -6.27 10.01 3.11
N TRP A 36 -6.49 8.82 2.57
CA TRP A 36 -6.11 7.57 3.22
C TRP A 36 -4.60 7.52 3.49
N ALA A 37 -3.76 7.84 2.51
CA ALA A 37 -2.31 7.82 2.66
C ALA A 37 -1.79 8.85 3.69
N ALA A 38 -2.50 9.96 3.89
CA ALA A 38 -2.17 10.96 4.90
C ALA A 38 -2.63 10.55 6.32
N ALA A 39 -3.71 9.77 6.42
CA ALA A 39 -4.24 9.28 7.69
C ALA A 39 -3.57 7.97 8.15
N SER A 40 -3.14 7.15 7.20
CA SER A 40 -2.53 5.86 7.45
C SER A 40 -1.07 6.01 7.88
N ALA A 41 -0.62 5.16 8.81
CA ALA A 41 0.79 5.06 9.19
C ALA A 41 1.64 4.32 8.14
N VAL A 42 1.03 3.91 7.03
CA VAL A 42 1.64 3.13 5.96
C VAL A 42 2.54 4.00 5.11
N GLY A 43 3.82 3.62 5.02
CA GLY A 43 4.77 4.27 4.15
C GLY A 43 4.43 4.00 2.68
N VAL A 44 3.93 5.00 1.96
CA VAL A 44 3.71 4.92 0.51
C VAL A 44 4.92 5.47 -0.23
N GLU A 45 5.62 4.63 -0.98
CA GLU A 45 6.77 5.03 -1.81
C GLU A 45 6.33 5.64 -3.13
N ARG A 46 5.24 5.13 -3.69
CA ARG A 46 4.67 5.63 -4.94
C ARG A 46 3.16 5.47 -4.94
N LEU A 47 2.47 6.53 -5.34
CA LEU A 47 1.05 6.52 -5.64
C LEU A 47 0.88 6.91 -7.11
N THR A 48 0.12 6.12 -7.86
CA THR A 48 -0.25 6.42 -9.25
C THR A 48 -1.74 6.29 -9.38
N ALA A 49 -2.39 7.39 -9.76
CA ALA A 49 -3.83 7.45 -10.00
C ALA A 49 -4.05 8.06 -11.38
N THR A 50 -4.18 7.20 -12.39
CA THR A 50 -4.49 7.60 -13.77
C THR A 50 -5.89 7.10 -14.14
N HIS A 51 -6.43 7.57 -15.26
CA HIS A 51 -7.72 7.11 -15.79
C HIS A 51 -7.77 5.60 -16.04
N SER A 52 -6.65 4.97 -16.37
CA SER A 52 -6.60 3.56 -16.78
C SER A 52 -6.02 2.62 -15.73
N LEU A 53 -5.36 3.17 -14.70
CA LEU A 53 -4.67 2.39 -13.69
C LEU A 53 -4.50 3.22 -12.42
N VAL A 54 -4.87 2.60 -11.30
CA VAL A 54 -4.68 3.16 -9.97
C VAL A 54 -3.95 2.11 -9.13
N TYR A 55 -2.75 2.46 -8.65
CA TYR A 55 -1.96 1.58 -7.80
C TYR A 55 -1.15 2.37 -6.77
N ILE A 56 -0.83 1.70 -5.67
CA ILE A 56 0.11 2.17 -4.66
C ILE A 56 1.23 1.15 -4.50
N ARG A 57 2.45 1.64 -4.31
CA ARG A 57 3.61 0.84 -3.92
C ARG A 57 4.05 1.27 -2.54
N LEU A 58 4.14 0.31 -1.63
CA LEU A 58 4.59 0.57 -0.27
C LEU A 58 6.12 0.75 -0.24
N ALA A 59 6.59 1.50 0.74
CA ALA A 59 8.01 1.72 1.01
C ALA A 59 8.68 0.43 1.51
N GLU A 60 8.00 -0.26 2.41
CA GLU A 60 8.46 -1.55 2.91
C GLU A 60 8.09 -2.70 1.96
N ARG A 61 8.89 -3.77 2.05
CA ARG A 61 8.71 -5.01 1.29
C ARG A 61 7.90 -6.02 2.10
N ASP A 62 7.46 -7.08 1.44
CA ASP A 62 6.82 -8.19 2.14
C ASP A 62 7.84 -9.11 2.84
N SER A 63 7.35 -10.17 3.48
CA SER A 63 8.17 -11.20 4.13
C SER A 63 9.16 -11.90 3.18
N HIS A 64 8.87 -11.94 1.88
CA HIS A 64 9.68 -12.55 0.83
C HIS A 64 10.70 -11.59 0.21
N ASP A 65 10.76 -10.34 0.68
CA ASP A 65 11.54 -9.24 0.11
C ASP A 65 10.99 -8.72 -1.23
N ASP A 66 9.75 -9.05 -1.58
CA ASP A 66 9.08 -8.56 -2.76
C ASP A 66 8.47 -7.18 -2.54
N ARG A 67 8.29 -6.42 -3.64
CA ARG A 67 7.63 -5.12 -3.59
C ARG A 67 6.14 -5.32 -3.35
N VAL A 68 5.59 -4.67 -2.33
CA VAL A 68 4.15 -4.66 -2.11
C VAL A 68 3.53 -3.60 -3.00
N VAL A 69 2.82 -4.06 -4.02
CA VAL A 69 2.04 -3.21 -4.94
C VAL A 69 0.59 -3.60 -4.79
N LEU A 70 -0.27 -2.63 -4.49
CA LEU A 70 -1.70 -2.80 -4.39
C LEU A 70 -2.34 -2.00 -5.52
N MET A 71 -3.35 -2.57 -6.16
CA MET A 71 -3.96 -2.05 -7.37
C MET A 71 -5.47 -2.07 -7.22
N LEU A 72 -6.13 -1.01 -7.68
CA LEU A 72 -7.58 -0.91 -7.71
C LEU A 72 -8.08 -1.49 -9.04
N LEU A 73 -8.76 -2.62 -8.98
CA LEU A 73 -9.36 -3.33 -10.10
C LEU A 73 -10.87 -3.43 -9.90
N ASP A 74 -11.64 -2.89 -10.85
CA ASP A 74 -13.12 -2.91 -10.82
C ASP A 74 -13.73 -2.42 -9.48
N GLY A 75 -13.10 -1.41 -8.85
CA GLY A 75 -13.55 -0.89 -7.56
C GLY A 75 -13.10 -1.69 -6.34
N THR A 76 -12.30 -2.73 -6.52
CA THR A 76 -11.72 -3.55 -5.45
C THR A 76 -10.20 -3.39 -5.40
N TRP A 77 -9.63 -3.18 -4.22
CA TRP A 77 -8.20 -3.21 -4.02
C TRP A 77 -7.71 -4.65 -3.90
N GLU A 78 -6.67 -4.96 -4.68
CA GLU A 78 -6.03 -6.28 -4.72
C GLU A 78 -4.51 -6.12 -4.73
N ARG A 79 -3.79 -7.14 -4.26
CA ARG A 79 -2.33 -7.22 -4.39
C ARG A 79 -1.98 -7.55 -5.84
N ALA A 80 -1.07 -6.78 -6.44
CA ALA A 80 -0.47 -7.15 -7.72
C ALA A 80 0.51 -8.31 -7.51
N LEU A 81 0.34 -9.38 -8.30
CA LEU A 81 1.19 -10.57 -8.32
C LEU A 81 2.49 -10.36 -9.10
#